data_AF-F6PQT5-F1
#
_entry.id   AF-F6PQT5-F1
#
_cell.length_a   1.000
_cell.length_b   1.000
_cell.length_c   1.000
_cell.angle_alpha   90.00
_cell.angle_beta   90.00
_cell.angle_gamma   90.00
#
_symmetry.space_group_name_H-M   'P 1'
#
loop_
_entity.id
_entity.type
_entity.pdbx_description
1 polymer ?
#
loop_
_entity_poly.entity_id
_entity_poly.type
_entity_poly.pdbx_seq_one_letter_code
_entity_poly.pdbx_strand_id
1 'polypeptide(L)'
;MKWNTLCLFLVGLIVRKSHAFDQTMVASAVGREVVDATLQKIHESGIFTSDYEFLRRIAYAETKFGAAGLPVNERGGLWQIDDNIHQLLTTSTTVTTQLEAIRNTFNLTTFLTDAIYETPLESALAARLYIQHVQGTSVVPAAINEQATWWAFNYRTSSTSNVFEISAAELGVNDFNNCGSLGADIIFLV
;
A
#
# COMPACT_ATOMS: atom_id res chain seq x y z
N MET A 1 -19.47 65.52 18.19
CA MET A 1 -18.34 64.69 18.65
C MET A 1 -18.80 63.23 18.64
N LYS A 2 -17.96 62.34 18.10
CA LYS A 2 -18.11 60.89 17.90
C LYS A 2 -18.73 60.43 16.56
N TRP A 3 -17.84 60.32 15.56
CA TRP A 3 -17.88 59.29 14.51
C TRP A 3 -17.95 57.89 15.12
N ASN A 4 -18.68 56.97 14.51
CA ASN A 4 -18.39 55.54 14.61
C ASN A 4 -18.56 54.88 13.24
N THR A 5 -17.41 54.58 12.65
CA THR A 5 -17.19 53.80 11.43
C THR A 5 -17.57 52.34 11.68
N LEU A 6 -18.57 51.83 10.95
CA LEU A 6 -18.92 50.41 10.95
C LEU A 6 -18.19 49.71 9.80
N CYS A 7 -17.02 49.12 10.08
CA CYS A 7 -16.36 48.19 9.18
C CYS A 7 -17.09 46.84 9.20
N LEU A 8 -17.93 46.57 8.19
CA LEU A 8 -18.38 45.21 7.91
C LEU A 8 -17.23 44.43 7.27
N PHE A 9 -16.60 43.55 8.05
CA PHE A 9 -15.64 42.57 7.55
C PHE A 9 -16.38 41.51 6.73
N LEU A 10 -16.17 41.54 5.41
CA LEU A 10 -16.42 40.41 4.52
C LEU A 10 -15.45 39.29 4.89
N VAL A 11 -15.92 38.27 5.61
CA VAL A 11 -15.20 37.02 5.78
C VAL A 11 -15.32 36.24 4.47
N GLY A 12 -14.35 36.43 3.58
CA GLY A 12 -14.21 35.64 2.37
C GLY A 12 -13.83 34.21 2.72
N LEU A 13 -14.72 33.26 2.44
CA LEU A 13 -14.43 31.83 2.46
C LEU A 13 -13.46 31.52 1.31
N ILE A 14 -12.16 31.52 1.60
CA ILE A 14 -11.13 31.04 0.68
C ILE A 14 -11.27 29.51 0.65
N VAL A 15 -12.02 29.00 -0.33
CA VAL A 15 -11.99 27.58 -0.68
C VAL A 15 -10.59 27.28 -1.22
N ARG A 16 -9.69 26.82 -0.35
CA ARG A 16 -8.42 26.25 -0.79
C ARG A 16 -8.77 24.98 -1.55
N LYS A 17 -8.72 25.04 -2.88
CA LYS A 17 -8.57 23.82 -3.69
C LYS A 17 -7.22 23.21 -3.32
N SER A 18 -7.19 22.30 -2.35
CA SER A 18 -6.03 21.44 -2.18
C SER A 18 -5.96 20.58 -3.43
N HIS A 19 -4.94 20.79 -4.26
CA HIS A 19 -4.59 19.77 -5.24
C HIS A 19 -4.22 18.52 -4.45
N ALA A 20 -5.10 17.52 -4.48
CA ALA A 20 -4.80 16.21 -3.91
C ALA A 20 -3.59 15.68 -4.68
N PHE A 21 -2.44 15.64 -4.01
CA PHE A 21 -1.21 15.10 -4.58
C PHE A 21 -1.21 13.60 -4.35
N ASP A 22 -0.97 12.86 -5.41
CA ASP A 22 -1.01 11.40 -5.40
C ASP A 22 0.19 10.81 -4.65
N GLN A 23 -0.01 10.56 -3.35
CA GLN A 23 1.03 10.04 -2.46
C GLN A 23 1.54 8.65 -2.87
N THR A 24 0.81 7.88 -3.69
CA THR A 24 1.27 6.53 -4.09
C THR A 24 2.46 6.59 -5.04
N MET A 25 2.72 7.75 -5.65
CA MET A 25 3.81 8.01 -6.58
C MET A 25 4.95 8.81 -5.94
N VAL A 26 4.87 9.08 -4.64
CA VAL A 26 5.85 9.88 -3.91
C VAL A 26 6.86 8.95 -3.27
N ALA A 27 8.13 9.16 -3.59
CA ALA A 27 9.23 8.41 -3.00
C ALA A 27 9.17 8.48 -1.46
N SER A 28 9.29 7.32 -0.81
CA SER A 28 9.24 7.14 0.64
C SER A 28 7.95 7.64 1.30
N ALA A 29 6.84 7.79 0.56
CA ALA A 29 5.55 8.02 1.19
C ALA A 29 5.14 6.82 2.05
N VAL A 30 4.60 7.11 3.23
CA VAL A 30 4.27 6.13 4.27
C VAL A 30 2.89 6.43 4.84
N GLY A 31 2.37 5.49 5.62
CA GLY A 31 1.10 5.62 6.33
C GLY A 31 0.01 4.75 5.74
N ARG A 32 -0.99 4.50 6.58
CA ARG A 32 -2.16 3.68 6.26
C ARG A 32 -2.88 4.16 4.99
N GLU A 33 -3.16 5.46 4.91
CA GLU A 33 -3.89 6.04 3.78
C GLU A 33 -3.14 5.86 2.45
N VAL A 34 -1.81 5.93 2.49
CA VAL A 34 -0.96 5.70 1.31
C VAL A 34 -1.02 4.24 0.86
N VAL A 35 -0.98 3.30 1.81
CA VAL A 35 -1.12 1.87 1.52
C VAL A 35 -2.52 1.58 0.97
N ASP A 36 -3.58 2.03 1.63
CA ASP A 36 -4.96 1.78 1.21
C ASP A 36 -5.23 2.37 -0.19
N ALA A 37 -4.76 3.59 -0.48
CA ALA A 37 -4.86 4.19 -1.82
C ALA A 37 -4.06 3.42 -2.88
N THR A 38 -2.89 2.90 -2.52
CA THR A 38 -2.04 2.08 -3.42
C THR A 38 -2.74 0.77 -3.76
N LEU A 39 -3.28 0.08 -2.76
CA LEU A 39 -4.00 -1.17 -2.93
C LEU A 39 -5.28 -0.98 -3.74
N GLN A 40 -6.00 0.12 -3.50
CA GLN A 40 -7.17 0.48 -4.29
C GLN A 40 -6.83 0.59 -5.78
N LYS A 41 -5.75 1.29 -6.14
CA LYS A 41 -5.31 1.39 -7.54
C LYS A 41 -4.97 0.04 -8.15
N ILE A 42 -4.29 -0.83 -7.40
CA ILE A 42 -3.96 -2.19 -7.86
C ILE A 42 -5.23 -3.00 -8.07
N HIS A 43 -6.20 -2.92 -7.16
CA HIS A 43 -7.47 -3.60 -7.30
C HIS A 43 -8.28 -3.11 -8.50
N GLU A 44 -8.41 -1.79 -8.65
CA GLU A 44 -9.13 -1.14 -9.75
C GLU A 44 -8.49 -1.39 -11.12
N SER A 45 -7.19 -1.71 -11.17
CA SER A 45 -6.51 -2.08 -12.42
C SER A 45 -7.03 -3.39 -13.04
N GLY A 46 -7.60 -4.30 -12.24
CA GLY A 46 -8.04 -5.62 -12.70
C GLY A 46 -6.91 -6.55 -13.18
N ILE A 47 -5.64 -6.17 -13.03
CA ILE A 47 -4.48 -6.97 -13.45
C ILE A 47 -4.33 -8.23 -12.60
N PHE A 48 -4.65 -8.12 -11.32
CA PHE A 48 -4.48 -9.19 -10.34
C PHE A 48 -5.82 -9.65 -9.79
N THR A 49 -5.90 -10.93 -9.45
CA THR A 49 -7.03 -11.46 -8.67
C THR A 49 -6.99 -10.91 -7.25
N SER A 50 -8.11 -11.07 -6.52
CA SER A 50 -8.13 -10.81 -5.07
C SER A 50 -7.02 -11.59 -4.36
N ASP A 51 -6.42 -10.94 -3.37
CA ASP A 51 -5.38 -11.50 -2.50
C ASP A 51 -5.87 -11.64 -1.05
N TYR A 52 -7.16 -11.44 -0.79
CA TYR A 52 -7.76 -11.50 0.55
C TYR A 52 -7.03 -10.60 1.57
N GLU A 53 -6.69 -9.36 1.20
CA GLU A 53 -5.96 -8.39 2.04
C GLU A 53 -4.51 -8.79 2.34
N PHE A 54 -3.97 -9.79 1.64
CA PHE A 54 -2.64 -10.31 1.94
C PHE A 54 -1.56 -9.25 1.73
N LEU A 55 -1.61 -8.50 0.62
CA LEU A 55 -0.64 -7.45 0.32
C LEU A 55 -0.68 -6.32 1.37
N ARG A 56 -1.86 -5.99 1.90
CA ARG A 56 -2.01 -5.04 3.01
C ARG A 56 -1.32 -5.53 4.28
N ARG A 57 -1.54 -6.80 4.64
CA ARG A 57 -0.92 -7.40 5.83
C ARG A 57 0.60 -7.50 5.69
N ILE A 58 1.12 -7.76 4.49
CA ILE A 58 2.57 -7.72 4.24
C ILE A 58 3.11 -6.32 4.54
N ALA A 59 2.53 -5.25 3.99
CA ALA A 59 3.01 -3.88 4.29
C ALA A 59 3.03 -3.56 5.79
N TYR A 60 2.05 -4.08 6.54
CA TYR A 60 2.02 -3.92 7.99
C TYR A 60 3.06 -4.79 8.71
N ALA A 61 3.25 -6.03 8.29
CA ALA A 61 4.23 -6.95 8.87
C ALA A 61 5.67 -6.48 8.62
N GLU A 62 5.94 -5.91 7.45
CA GLU A 62 7.27 -5.46 7.04
C GLU A 62 7.67 -4.12 7.67
N THR A 63 6.77 -3.13 7.66
CA THR A 63 7.14 -1.75 8.04
C THR A 63 6.15 -1.06 8.97
N LYS A 64 5.04 -1.72 9.35
CA LYS A 64 3.89 -1.10 10.02
C LYS A 64 3.39 0.11 9.23
N PHE A 65 3.29 -0.04 7.91
CA PHE A 65 3.01 1.06 6.96
C PHE A 65 4.03 2.20 7.02
N GLY A 66 5.30 1.88 7.26
CA GLY A 66 6.40 2.83 7.41
C GLY A 66 6.50 3.51 8.78
N ALA A 67 5.62 3.19 9.74
CA ALA A 67 5.68 3.76 11.09
C ALA A 67 6.93 3.34 11.87
N ALA A 68 7.52 2.19 11.54
CA ALA A 68 8.79 1.73 12.11
C ALA A 68 10.02 2.38 11.44
N GLY A 69 9.81 3.28 10.47
CA GLY A 69 10.83 3.76 9.54
C GLY A 69 11.01 2.82 8.34
N LEU A 70 11.47 3.38 7.24
CA LEU A 70 11.95 2.58 6.10
C LEU A 70 13.46 2.35 6.27
N PRO A 71 13.96 1.11 6.12
CA PRO A 71 15.39 0.85 6.18
C PRO A 71 16.15 1.72 5.19
N VAL A 72 17.19 2.40 5.68
CA VAL A 72 18.03 3.26 4.87
C VAL A 72 18.85 2.36 3.94
N ASN A 73 18.71 2.54 2.63
CA ASN A 73 19.45 1.87 1.54
C ASN A 73 18.93 0.50 1.07
N GLU A 74 17.74 0.07 1.47
CA GLU A 74 17.14 -1.12 0.87
C GLU A 74 16.15 -0.71 -0.22
N ARG A 75 16.21 -1.39 -1.37
CA ARG A 75 15.34 -1.17 -2.53
C ARG A 75 13.85 -1.19 -2.16
N GLY A 76 13.48 -1.71 -0.99
CA GLY A 76 12.22 -2.39 -0.77
C GLY A 76 10.97 -1.57 -0.45
N GLY A 77 11.05 -0.28 -0.13
CA GLY A 77 9.85 0.53 0.16
C GLY A 77 8.94 -0.04 1.26
N LEU A 78 7.63 0.21 1.21
CA LEU A 78 6.69 -0.26 2.23
C LEU A 78 6.55 -1.79 2.31
N TRP A 79 6.78 -2.50 1.20
CA TRP A 79 6.69 -3.96 1.10
C TRP A 79 8.04 -4.68 1.20
N GLN A 80 9.12 -3.94 1.45
CA GLN A 80 10.47 -4.47 1.67
C GLN A 80 10.95 -5.44 0.56
N ILE A 81 10.78 -5.07 -0.70
CA ILE A 81 11.33 -5.86 -1.83
C ILE A 81 12.85 -5.98 -1.71
N ASP A 82 13.34 -7.20 -1.48
CA ASP A 82 14.76 -7.48 -1.35
C ASP A 82 15.40 -7.88 -2.70
N ASP A 83 16.72 -8.09 -2.66
CA ASP A 83 17.50 -8.45 -3.83
C ASP A 83 17.10 -9.81 -4.42
N ASN A 84 16.65 -10.76 -3.60
CA ASN A 84 16.22 -12.07 -4.07
C ASN A 84 14.90 -11.97 -4.85
N ILE A 85 13.93 -11.21 -4.32
CA ILE A 85 12.67 -10.93 -5.01
C ILE A 85 12.95 -10.20 -6.32
N HIS A 86 13.77 -9.16 -6.29
CA HIS A 86 14.12 -8.41 -7.50
C HIS A 86 14.83 -9.29 -8.55
N GLN A 87 15.78 -10.13 -8.13
CA GLN A 87 16.48 -11.05 -9.02
C GLN A 87 15.51 -12.05 -9.66
N LEU A 88 14.57 -12.61 -8.88
CA LEU A 88 13.55 -13.52 -9.42
C LEU A 88 12.65 -12.84 -10.45
N LEU A 89 12.19 -11.62 -10.16
CA LEU A 89 11.32 -10.87 -11.05
C LEU A 89 12.01 -10.45 -12.36
N THR A 90 13.32 -10.16 -12.32
CA THR A 90 14.08 -9.71 -13.49
C THR A 90 14.61 -10.85 -14.36
N THR A 91 14.87 -12.03 -13.77
CA THR A 91 15.40 -13.19 -14.50
C THR A 91 14.32 -14.13 -15.02
N SER A 92 13.09 -14.05 -14.50
CA SER A 92 12.00 -14.92 -14.89
C SER A 92 11.32 -14.48 -16.20
N THR A 93 11.24 -15.41 -17.15
CA THR A 93 10.50 -15.20 -18.41
C THR A 93 8.98 -15.37 -18.26
N THR A 94 8.51 -15.96 -17.16
CA THR A 94 7.07 -16.23 -16.94
C THR A 94 6.29 -15.01 -16.48
N VAL A 95 6.99 -13.95 -16.07
CA VAL A 95 6.41 -12.71 -15.53
C VAL A 95 6.10 -11.69 -16.64
N THR A 96 6.59 -11.92 -17.85
CA THR A 96 6.62 -10.95 -18.96
C THR A 96 5.24 -10.38 -19.31
N THR A 97 4.19 -11.20 -19.40
CA THR A 97 2.84 -10.74 -19.75
C THR A 97 2.22 -9.84 -18.69
N GLN A 98 2.32 -10.21 -17.39
CA GLN A 98 1.83 -9.36 -16.32
C GLN A 98 2.68 -8.09 -16.19
N LEU A 99 3.98 -8.18 -16.40
CA LEU A 99 4.87 -7.04 -16.41
C LEU A 99 4.45 -6.00 -17.47
N GLU A 100 4.15 -6.43 -18.69
CA GLU A 100 3.65 -5.54 -19.74
C GLU A 100 2.30 -4.92 -19.38
N ALA A 101 1.37 -5.71 -18.80
CA ALA A 101 0.08 -5.19 -18.34
C ALA A 101 0.25 -4.09 -17.27
N ILE A 102 1.17 -4.27 -16.33
CA ILE A 102 1.52 -3.28 -15.30
C ILE A 102 2.08 -2.01 -15.94
N ARG A 103 3.08 -2.15 -16.82
CA ARG A 103 3.73 -1.02 -17.50
C ARG A 103 2.72 -0.18 -18.28
N ASN A 104 1.81 -0.83 -19.00
CA ASN A 104 0.79 -0.16 -19.81
C ASN A 104 -0.28 0.51 -18.94
N THR A 105 -0.73 -0.13 -17.85
CA THR A 105 -1.83 0.39 -17.02
C THR A 105 -1.40 1.58 -16.18
N PHE A 106 -0.16 1.55 -15.65
CA PHE A 106 0.35 2.58 -14.75
C PHE A 106 1.36 3.54 -15.40
N ASN A 107 1.62 3.39 -16.71
CA ASN A 107 2.62 4.17 -17.47
C ASN A 107 4.05 4.09 -16.86
N LEU A 108 4.44 2.92 -16.33
CA LEU A 108 5.72 2.70 -15.65
C LEU A 108 6.75 2.05 -16.58
N THR A 109 7.28 2.79 -17.57
CA THR A 109 8.15 2.24 -18.62
C THR A 109 9.45 1.60 -18.09
N THR A 110 9.96 2.05 -16.94
CA THR A 110 11.21 1.59 -16.31
C THR A 110 10.99 0.60 -15.16
N PHE A 111 9.76 0.13 -14.94
CA PHE A 111 9.46 -0.80 -13.85
C PHE A 111 10.31 -2.08 -13.98
N LEU A 112 11.00 -2.44 -12.90
CA LEU A 112 12.00 -3.52 -12.76
C LEU A 112 13.36 -3.32 -13.44
N THR A 113 13.62 -2.22 -14.14
CA THR A 113 14.90 -2.05 -14.89
C THR A 113 16.05 -1.55 -14.01
N ASP A 114 15.80 -0.58 -13.13
CA ASP A 114 16.81 0.02 -12.22
C ASP A 114 16.29 0.09 -10.77
N ALA A 115 15.33 -0.78 -10.44
CA ALA A 115 14.30 -0.51 -9.44
C ALA A 115 14.83 -0.35 -8.02
N ILE A 116 14.92 0.91 -7.59
CA ILE A 116 14.66 1.29 -6.21
C ILE A 116 13.13 1.43 -6.10
N TYR A 117 12.48 0.59 -5.30
CA TYR A 117 11.03 0.63 -5.12
C TYR A 117 10.64 1.71 -4.09
N GLU A 118 11.08 2.94 -4.33
CA GLU A 118 10.88 4.06 -3.40
C GLU A 118 9.43 4.52 -3.36
N THR A 119 8.69 4.37 -4.46
CA THR A 119 7.28 4.74 -4.50
C THR A 119 6.41 3.59 -3.95
N PRO A 120 5.36 3.90 -3.17
CA PRO A 120 4.41 2.90 -2.70
C PRO A 120 3.84 2.03 -3.83
N LEU A 121 3.48 2.63 -4.97
CA LEU A 121 2.89 1.91 -6.09
C LEU A 121 3.87 0.88 -6.68
N GLU A 122 5.12 1.25 -6.94
CA GLU A 122 6.10 0.31 -7.51
C GLU A 122 6.46 -0.80 -6.52
N SER A 123 6.62 -0.48 -5.23
CA SER A 123 6.88 -1.47 -4.17
C SER A 123 5.73 -2.48 -4.06
N ALA A 124 4.49 -2.00 -4.06
CA ALA A 124 3.31 -2.87 -4.03
C ALA A 124 3.17 -3.73 -5.29
N LEU A 125 3.40 -3.16 -6.47
CA LEU A 125 3.34 -3.88 -7.73
C LEU A 125 4.39 -4.99 -7.79
N ALA A 126 5.62 -4.72 -7.33
CA ALA A 126 6.68 -5.72 -7.27
C ALA A 126 6.33 -6.86 -6.31
N ALA A 127 5.82 -6.53 -5.11
CA ALA A 127 5.35 -7.53 -4.16
C ALA A 127 4.21 -8.38 -4.74
N ARG A 128 3.22 -7.74 -5.38
CA ARG A 128 2.07 -8.45 -5.96
C ARG A 128 2.48 -9.35 -7.11
N LEU A 129 3.36 -8.86 -7.98
CA LEU A 129 3.91 -9.61 -9.09
C LEU A 129 4.71 -10.83 -8.61
N TYR A 130 5.49 -10.66 -7.54
CA TYR A 130 6.22 -11.76 -6.91
C TYR A 130 5.28 -12.82 -6.34
N ILE A 131 4.24 -12.41 -5.61
CA ILE A 131 3.22 -13.33 -5.08
C ILE A 131 2.59 -14.14 -6.20
N GLN A 132 2.19 -13.48 -7.29
CA GLN A 132 1.62 -14.15 -8.46
C GLN A 132 2.61 -15.11 -9.11
N HIS A 133 3.87 -14.71 -9.25
CA HIS A 133 4.91 -15.54 -9.86
C HIS A 133 5.13 -16.84 -9.06
N VAL A 134 5.27 -16.73 -7.74
CA VAL A 134 5.53 -17.89 -6.87
C VAL A 134 4.31 -18.79 -6.74
N GLN A 135 3.09 -18.23 -6.70
CA GLN A 135 1.86 -19.04 -6.63
C GLN A 135 1.47 -19.67 -7.97
N GLY A 136 1.94 -19.10 -9.09
CA GLY A 136 1.60 -19.55 -10.43
C GLY A 136 0.10 -19.40 -10.69
N THR A 137 -0.59 -20.53 -10.82
CA THR A 137 -2.05 -20.61 -11.05
C THR A 137 -2.85 -20.80 -9.76
N SER A 138 -2.19 -20.95 -8.61
CA SER A 138 -2.85 -21.10 -7.32
C SER A 138 -3.42 -19.76 -6.84
N VAL A 139 -4.50 -19.82 -6.07
CA VAL A 139 -5.09 -18.64 -5.43
C VAL A 139 -4.33 -18.30 -4.13
N VAL A 140 -4.28 -17.02 -3.80
CA VAL A 140 -3.74 -16.59 -2.51
C VAL A 140 -4.61 -17.20 -1.40
N PRO A 141 -4.01 -17.84 -0.37
CA PRO A 141 -4.78 -18.36 0.75
C PRO A 141 -5.59 -17.27 1.43
N ALA A 142 -6.85 -17.56 1.78
CA ALA A 142 -7.70 -16.60 2.48
C ALA A 142 -7.45 -16.59 4.00
N ALA A 143 -7.00 -17.74 4.56
CA ALA A 143 -6.80 -17.89 5.98
C ALA A 143 -5.48 -17.24 6.44
N ILE A 144 -5.51 -16.49 7.54
CA ILE A 144 -4.35 -15.73 8.04
C ILE A 144 -3.17 -16.66 8.37
N ASN A 145 -3.41 -17.83 8.95
CA ASN A 145 -2.35 -18.80 9.28
C ASN A 145 -1.67 -19.38 8.02
N GLU A 146 -2.43 -19.58 6.95
CA GLU A 146 -1.90 -20.03 5.66
C GLU A 146 -1.11 -18.91 4.97
N GLN A 147 -1.61 -17.67 5.01
CA GLN A 147 -0.87 -16.49 4.56
C GLN A 147 0.43 -16.30 5.33
N ALA A 148 0.42 -16.50 6.65
CA ALA A 148 1.59 -16.39 7.51
C ALA A 148 2.65 -17.43 7.18
N THR A 149 2.23 -18.68 6.96
CA THR A 149 3.13 -19.76 6.54
C THR A 149 3.70 -19.47 5.15
N TRP A 150 2.86 -19.01 4.22
CA TRP A 150 3.31 -18.65 2.88
C TRP A 150 4.32 -17.50 2.91
N TRP A 151 4.04 -16.44 3.68
CA TRP A 151 4.92 -15.30 3.84
C TRP A 151 6.27 -15.72 4.41
N ALA A 152 6.29 -16.49 5.49
CA ALA A 152 7.53 -16.94 6.10
C ALA A 152 8.33 -17.90 5.21
N PHE A 153 7.68 -18.71 4.37
CA PHE A 153 8.37 -19.68 3.52
C PHE A 153 8.83 -19.12 2.17
N ASN A 154 8.10 -18.14 1.62
CA ASN A 154 8.37 -17.63 0.27
C ASN A 154 8.85 -16.18 0.28
N TYR A 155 8.18 -15.31 1.02
CA TYR A 155 8.42 -13.87 0.96
C TYR A 155 9.55 -13.42 1.88
N ARG A 156 9.58 -13.94 3.10
CA ARG A 156 10.56 -13.59 4.14
C ARG A 156 11.08 -14.81 4.86
N THR A 157 11.95 -15.55 4.18
CA THR A 157 12.53 -16.84 4.61
C THR A 157 13.37 -16.76 5.89
N SER A 158 13.82 -15.56 6.27
CA SER A 158 14.53 -15.29 7.52
C SER A 158 13.62 -15.06 8.72
N SER A 159 12.29 -15.01 8.52
CA SER A 159 11.31 -14.73 9.56
C SER A 159 10.45 -15.95 9.89
N THR A 160 9.53 -15.79 10.84
CA THR A 160 8.61 -16.85 11.29
C THR A 160 7.17 -16.45 11.08
N SER A 161 6.29 -17.42 10.82
CA SER A 161 4.85 -17.17 10.59
C SER A 161 4.22 -16.38 11.75
N ASN A 162 4.67 -16.59 12.98
CA ASN A 162 4.18 -15.88 14.17
C ASN A 162 4.34 -14.36 14.06
N VAL A 163 5.42 -13.85 13.43
CA VAL A 163 5.61 -12.40 13.22
C VAL A 163 4.50 -11.81 12.35
N PHE A 164 4.13 -12.54 11.30
CA PHE A 164 3.04 -12.14 10.42
C PHE A 164 1.69 -12.23 11.11
N GLU A 165 1.42 -13.32 11.86
CA GLU A 165 0.16 -13.50 12.58
C GLU A 165 -0.07 -12.40 13.62
N ILE A 166 0.96 -12.07 14.42
CA ILE A 166 0.91 -10.96 15.38
C ILE A 166 0.62 -9.65 14.65
N SER A 167 1.32 -9.39 13.54
CA SER A 167 1.12 -8.18 12.75
C SER A 167 -0.29 -8.09 12.17
N ALA A 168 -0.84 -9.20 11.69
CA ALA A 168 -2.22 -9.26 11.19
C ALA A 168 -3.25 -9.01 12.31
N ALA A 169 -3.02 -9.56 13.50
CA ALA A 169 -3.87 -9.34 14.66
C ALA A 169 -3.85 -7.87 15.12
N GLU A 170 -2.65 -7.27 15.22
CA GLU A 170 -2.48 -5.85 15.54
C GLU A 170 -3.17 -4.93 14.52
N LEU A 171 -3.04 -5.24 13.23
CA LEU A 171 -3.71 -4.50 12.17
C LEU A 171 -5.24 -4.56 12.34
N GLY A 172 -5.79 -5.74 12.64
CA GLY A 172 -7.22 -5.92 12.88
C GLY A 172 -7.73 -5.11 14.08
N VAL A 173 -6.96 -5.05 15.17
CA VAL A 173 -7.28 -4.19 16.34
C VAL A 173 -7.26 -2.71 15.95
N ASN A 174 -6.26 -2.28 15.19
CA ASN A 174 -6.15 -0.89 14.75
C ASN A 174 -7.28 -0.49 13.80
N ASP A 175 -7.69 -1.37 12.89
CA ASP A 175 -8.83 -1.14 12.01
C ASP A 175 -10.13 -0.98 12.81
N PHE A 176 -10.35 -1.85 13.80
CA PHE A 176 -11.50 -1.75 14.70
C PHE A 176 -11.53 -0.42 15.47
N ASN A 177 -10.39 0.00 16.02
CA ASN A 177 -10.29 1.25 16.78
C ASN A 177 -10.51 2.50 15.90
N ASN A 178 -10.06 2.46 14.65
CA ASN A 178 -10.26 3.57 13.70
C ASN A 178 -11.70 3.66 13.17
N CYS A 179 -12.47 2.57 13.20
CA CYS A 179 -13.91 2.63 12.90
C CYS A 179 -14.70 3.42 13.96
N GLY A 180 -14.15 3.61 15.16
CA GLY A 180 -14.79 4.35 16.26
C GLY A 180 -14.52 5.86 16.28
N SER A 181 -13.62 6.39 15.46
CA SER A 181 -13.25 7.82 15.44
C SER A 181 -14.04 8.66 14.41
N LEU A 182 -14.81 8.01 13.53
CA LEU A 182 -15.81 8.64 12.67
C LEU A 182 -17.19 8.54 13.33
N GLY A 183 -17.36 9.24 14.45
CA GLY A 183 -18.66 9.41 15.11
C GLY A 183 -19.62 10.25 14.27
N ALA A 184 -20.40 9.54 13.44
CA ALA A 184 -21.77 9.80 12.99
C ALA A 184 -22.26 11.26 12.87
N ASP A 185 -22.46 11.72 11.63
CA ASP A 185 -23.52 12.67 11.32
C ASP A 185 -24.65 11.92 10.58
N ILE A 186 -25.57 11.35 11.36
CA ILE A 186 -26.85 10.88 10.84
C ILE A 186 -27.93 11.73 11.50
N ILE A 187 -28.28 12.84 10.85
CA ILE A 187 -29.55 13.52 11.08
C ILE A 187 -30.62 12.70 10.37
N PHE A 188 -31.49 12.04 11.14
CA PHE A 188 -32.82 11.70 10.65
C PHE A 188 -33.71 12.91 10.86
N LEU A 189 -34.05 13.62 9.78
CA LEU A 189 -35.20 14.52 9.79
C LEU A 189 -36.46 13.65 9.79
N VAL A 190 -37.22 13.74 10.89
CA VAL A 190 -38.62 13.33 10.95
C VAL A 190 -39.49 14.48 10.46
#